data_AF-A0A7V9Z1U9-F1
#
_entry.id   AF-A0A7V9Z1U9-F1
#
_cell.length_a   1.000
_cell.length_b   1.000
_cell.length_c   1.000
_cell.angle_alpha   90.00
_cell.angle_beta   90.00
_cell.angle_gamma   90.00
#
_symmetry.space_group_name_H-M   'P 1'
#
loop_
_entity.id
_entity.type
_entity.pdbx_description
1 polymer ?
#
loop_
_entity_poly.entity_id
_entity_poly.type
_entity_poly.pdbx_seq_one_letter_code
_entity_poly.pdbx_strand_id
1 'polypeptide(L)' 'MSRAERKNMIDFIEKMKGINKNELLYMTDAEIEHIYNQTYYHYEEIVE' A
#
# COMPACT_ATOMS: atom_id res chain seq x y z
N MET A 1 7.69 8.91 -6.47
CA MET A 1 6.92 9.03 -5.22
C MET A 1 7.75 9.77 -4.18
N SER A 2 7.16 10.68 -3.39
CA SER A 2 7.88 11.31 -2.26
C SER A 2 7.97 10.35 -1.06
N ARG A 3 8.90 10.62 -0.12
CA ARG A 3 9.02 9.83 1.12
C ARG A 3 7.73 9.83 1.95
N ALA A 4 7.00 10.94 1.96
CA ALA A 4 5.74 11.07 2.68
C ALA A 4 4.64 10.23 2.01
N GLU A 5 4.50 10.33 0.69
CA GLU A 5 3.56 9.50 -0.08
C GLU A 5 3.85 8.01 0.12
N ARG A 6 5.13 7.61 0.03
CA ARG A 6 5.53 6.21 0.25
C ARG A 6 5.15 5.71 1.63
N LYS A 7 5.41 6.51 2.67
CA LYS A 7 5.05 6.16 4.04
C LYS A 7 3.53 5.96 4.17
N ASN A 8 2.74 6.86 3.60
CA ASN A 8 1.29 6.80 3.66
C ASN A 8 0.75 5.55 2.95
N MET A 9 1.28 5.22 1.77
CA MET A 9 0.90 4.00 1.03
C MET A 9 1.23 2.73 1.82
N ILE A 10 2.44 2.65 2.38
CA ILE A 10 2.86 1.51 3.20
C ILE A 10 1.97 1.34 4.43
N ASP A 11 1.67 2.43 5.15
CA ASP A 11 0.80 2.41 6.34
C ASP A 11 -0.63 1.97 5.98
N PHE A 12 -1.12 2.32 4.79
CA PHE A 12 -2.42 1.86 4.30
C PHE A 12 -2.41 0.36 3.97
N ILE A 13 -1.42 -0.09 3.20
CA ILE A 13 -1.28 -1.51 2.81
C ILE A 13 -1.16 -2.40 4.05
N GLU A 14 -0.37 -1.99 5.04
CA GLU A 14 -0.21 -2.71 6.31
C GLU A 14 -1.56 -2.90 7.02
N LYS A 15 -2.37 -1.83 7.13
CA LYS A 15 -3.69 -1.89 7.77
C LYS A 15 -4.69 -2.76 7.02
N MET A 16 -4.67 -2.72 5.69
CA MET A 16 -5.67 -3.39 4.86
C MET A 16 -5.35 -4.85 4.60
N LYS A 17 -4.07 -5.20 4.40
CA LYS A 17 -3.64 -6.56 4.04
C LYS A 17 -2.96 -7.32 5.17
N GLY A 18 -2.60 -6.66 6.27
CA GLY A 18 -1.84 -7.27 7.36
C GLY A 18 -0.39 -7.63 6.99
N ILE A 19 0.12 -7.08 5.89
CA ILE A 19 1.50 -7.29 5.44
C ILE A 19 2.44 -6.53 6.38
N ASN A 20 3.54 -7.16 6.78
CA ASN A 20 4.50 -6.52 7.66
C ASN A 20 5.18 -5.36 6.92
N LYS A 21 5.24 -4.19 7.57
CA LYS A 21 5.92 -3.02 7.04
C LYS A 21 7.35 -3.28 6.58
N ASN A 22 8.09 -4.15 7.27
CA ASN A 22 9.46 -4.50 6.92
C ASN A 22 9.57 -5.18 5.55
N GLU A 23 8.56 -5.95 5.14
CA GLU A 23 8.52 -6.57 3.81
C GLU A 23 8.33 -5.50 2.73
N LEU A 24 7.50 -4.49 2.99
CA LEU A 24 7.22 -3.37 2.09
C LEU A 24 8.43 -2.41 1.96
N LEU A 25 9.30 -2.33 2.98
CA LEU A 25 10.47 -1.45 2.95
C LEU A 25 11.50 -1.83 1.86
N TYR A 26 11.56 -3.10 1.48
CA TYR A 26 12.51 -3.60 0.46
C TYR A 26 11.99 -3.51 -0.98
N MET A 27 10.73 -3.13 -1.17
CA MET A 27 10.11 -3.03 -2.50
C MET A 27 10.43 -1.70 -3.16
N THR A 28 10.40 -1.65 -4.50
CA THR A 28 10.52 -0.40 -5.25
C THR A 28 9.28 0.49 -5.08
N ASP A 29 9.38 1.75 -5.51
CA ASP A 29 8.23 2.67 -5.52
C ASP A 29 7.08 2.13 -6.39
N ALA A 30 7.39 1.56 -7.56
CA ALA A 30 6.40 1.03 -8.48
C ALA A 30 5.67 -0.19 -7.92
N GLU A 31 6.37 -1.07 -7.19
CA GLU A 31 5.77 -2.21 -6.52
C GLU A 31 4.80 -1.78 -5.40
N ILE A 32 5.19 -0.79 -4.58
CA ILE A 32 4.31 -0.24 -3.54
C ILE A 32 3.07 0.40 -4.16
N GLU A 33 3.23 1.18 -5.22
CA GLU A 33 2.12 1.81 -5.92
C GLU A 33 1.15 0.78 -6.52
N HIS A 34 1.69 -0.28 -7.13
CA HIS A 34 0.88 -1.37 -7.68
C HIS A 34 0.04 -2.05 -6.58
N ILE A 35 0.65 -2.40 -5.45
CA ILE A 35 -0.05 -3.04 -4.33
C ILE A 35 -1.08 -2.09 -3.73
N TYR A 36 -0.74 -0.81 -3.57
CA TYR A 36 -1.65 0.21 -3.08
C TYR A 36 -2.90 0.29 -3.97
N ASN A 37 -2.72 0.42 -5.29
CA ASN A 37 -3.83 0.56 -6.23
C ASN A 37 -4.77 -0.66 -6.20
N GLN A 38 -4.22 -1.89 -6.16
CA GLN A 38 -5.05 -3.09 -6.02
C GLN A 38 -5.80 -3.14 -4.69
N THR A 39 -5.13 -2.74 -3.61
CA THR A 39 -5.73 -2.74 -2.27
C THR A 39 -6.83 -1.69 -2.16
N TYR A 40 -6.62 -0.52 -2.75
CA TYR A 40 -7.57 0.58 -2.78
C TYR A 40 -8.80 0.23 -3.63
N TYR A 41 -8.60 -0.35 -4.82
CA TYR A 41 -9.69 -0.82 -5.67
C TYR A 41 -10.61 -1.80 -4.94
N HIS A 42 -10.05 -2.82 -4.30
CA HIS A 42 -10.84 -3.78 -3.52
C HIS A 42 -11.52 -3.16 -2.30
N TYR A 43 -10.90 -2.14 -1.69
CA TYR A 43 -11.53 -1.41 -0.60
C TYR A 43 -12.76 -0.63 -1.07
N GLU A 44 -12.67 0.06 -2.21
CA GLU A 44 -13.82 0.76 -2.79
C GLU A 44 -14.95 -0.21 -3.18
N GLU A 45 -14.63 -1.37 -3.75
CA GLU A 45 -15.62 -2.42 -4.07
C GLU A 45 -16.38 -2.96 -2.84
N ILE A 46 -15.75 -3.00 -1.66
CA ILE A 46 -16.37 -3.50 -0.42
C ILE A 46 -17.20 -2.41 0.27
N VAL A 47 -16.84 -1.14 0.08
CA VAL A 47 -17.47 0.00 0.74
C VAL A 47 -18.71 0.51 -0.02
N GLU A 48 -18.84 0.17 -1.31
CA GLU A 48 -20.05 0.38 -2.12
C GLU A 48 -21.14 -0.67 -1.84
#